data_AF-A0A545UFL7-F1
#
_entry.id   AF-A0A545UFL7-F1
#
_cell.length_a   1.000
_cell.length_b   1.000
_cell.length_c   1.000
_cell.angle_alpha   90.00
_cell.angle_beta   90.00
_cell.angle_gamma   90.00
#
_symmetry.space_group_name_H-M   'P 1'
#
loop_
_entity.id
_entity.type
_entity.pdbx_description
1 polymer ?
#
loop_
_entity_poly.entity_id
_entity_poly.type
_entity_poly.pdbx_seq_one_letter_code
_entity_poly.pdbx_strand_id
1 'polypeptide(L)'
;MYKLVLSLSILFISFSLSAEDNNDICLPLDQLRAYKVSDYRFGKEQTLEQAIVTLLEYDIKAKRKALDWKIPNDWSRKNDDEYANVLRRYDNGFHIKHAKCLLNMYKSGDKIREFEVNFSVHYQKGFVLLRNEKIVAIVILEDETV
;
A
#
# COMPACT_ATOMS: atom_id res chain seq x y z
N MET A 1 -62.10 -33.97 -1.78
CA MET A 1 -61.56 -32.81 -1.03
C MET A 1 -60.07 -32.71 -1.36
N TYR A 2 -59.68 -31.85 -2.30
CA TYR A 2 -58.28 -31.65 -2.67
C TYR A 2 -57.68 -30.51 -1.83
N LYS A 3 -56.60 -30.79 -1.11
CA LYS A 3 -55.80 -29.79 -0.39
C LYS A 3 -54.84 -29.12 -1.37
N LEU A 4 -55.02 -27.83 -1.60
CA LEU A 4 -54.02 -26.96 -2.25
C LEU A 4 -52.89 -26.70 -1.26
N VAL A 5 -51.67 -27.13 -1.60
CA VAL A 5 -50.44 -26.74 -0.91
C VAL A 5 -49.90 -25.52 -1.64
N LEU A 6 -50.02 -24.35 -1.02
CA LEU A 6 -49.42 -23.11 -1.52
C LEU A 6 -48.01 -23.01 -0.90
N SER A 7 -46.99 -23.52 -1.60
CA SER A 7 -45.59 -23.30 -1.23
C SER A 7 -45.14 -21.94 -1.77
N LEU A 8 -45.15 -20.92 -0.92
CA LEU A 8 -44.58 -19.62 -1.25
C LEU A 8 -43.06 -19.69 -1.01
N SER A 9 -42.30 -19.95 -2.07
CA SER A 9 -40.85 -19.93 -2.04
C SER A 9 -40.36 -18.51 -1.80
N ILE A 10 -39.81 -18.24 -0.60
CA ILE A 10 -39.07 -17.01 -0.32
C ILE A 10 -37.76 -17.11 -1.10
N LEU A 11 -37.67 -16.32 -2.16
CA LEU A 11 -36.45 -16.12 -2.93
C LEU A 11 -35.46 -15.35 -2.03
N PHE A 12 -34.62 -16.07 -1.29
CA PHE A 12 -33.43 -15.48 -0.68
C PHE A 12 -32.51 -15.08 -1.83
N ILE A 13 -32.56 -13.81 -2.21
CA ILE A 13 -31.49 -13.18 -2.98
C ILE A 13 -30.34 -13.03 -1.98
N SER A 14 -29.52 -14.07 -1.88
CA SER A 14 -28.18 -13.99 -1.35
C SER A 14 -27.44 -13.00 -2.24
N PHE A 15 -27.41 -11.73 -1.84
CA PHE A 15 -26.38 -10.83 -2.35
C PHE A 15 -25.06 -11.43 -1.91
N SER A 16 -24.38 -12.07 -2.85
CA SER A 16 -22.97 -12.40 -2.75
C SER A 16 -22.25 -11.13 -2.34
N LEU A 17 -21.79 -11.10 -1.09
CA LEU A 17 -20.81 -10.17 -0.61
C LEU A 17 -19.62 -10.34 -1.57
N SER A 18 -19.49 -9.41 -2.51
CA SER A 18 -18.32 -9.34 -3.37
C SER A 18 -17.14 -9.19 -2.43
N ALA A 19 -16.39 -10.28 -2.24
CA ALA A 19 -15.06 -10.22 -1.69
C ALA A 19 -14.26 -9.39 -2.70
N GLU A 20 -14.21 -8.08 -2.46
CA GLU A 20 -13.19 -7.24 -3.08
C GLU A 20 -11.84 -7.86 -2.70
N ASP A 21 -11.09 -8.22 -3.73
CA ASP A 21 -9.74 -8.75 -3.65
C ASP A 21 -8.89 -7.89 -2.70
N ASN A 22 -8.68 -8.39 -1.48
CA ASN A 22 -7.74 -7.87 -0.51
C ASN A 22 -6.30 -8.15 -0.99
N ASN A 23 -5.86 -7.39 -1.99
CA ASN A 23 -4.45 -7.24 -2.35
C ASN A 23 -3.99 -5.80 -2.12
N ASP A 24 -4.52 -5.17 -1.06
CA ASP A 24 -4.05 -3.88 -0.60
C ASP A 24 -2.74 -4.08 0.16
N ILE A 25 -1.65 -3.65 -0.48
CA ILE A 25 -0.30 -3.64 0.08
C ILE A 25 -0.26 -2.62 1.23
N CYS A 26 -0.77 -3.00 2.41
CA CYS A 26 -0.02 -2.81 3.63
C CYS A 26 0.59 -4.17 3.93
N LEU A 27 1.86 -4.22 4.31
CA LEU A 27 2.44 -5.49 4.75
C LEU A 27 1.57 -6.03 5.90
N PRO A 28 0.88 -7.19 5.73
CA PRO A 28 0.02 -7.72 6.77
C PRO A 28 0.88 -8.05 8.00
N LEU A 29 0.27 -7.98 9.19
CA LEU A 29 0.90 -8.22 10.50
C LEU A 29 1.73 -9.51 10.55
N ASP A 30 1.39 -10.48 9.72
CA ASP A 30 2.01 -11.79 9.61
C ASP A 30 3.41 -11.72 8.98
N GLN A 31 3.61 -10.78 8.06
CA GLN A 31 4.91 -10.43 7.47
C GLN A 31 5.68 -9.42 8.33
N LEU A 32 5.00 -8.74 9.27
CA LEU A 32 5.61 -7.79 10.21
C LEU A 32 6.42 -8.46 11.34
N ARG A 33 6.37 -9.78 11.50
CA ARG A 33 7.04 -10.50 12.61
C ARG A 33 8.56 -10.36 12.65
N ALA A 34 9.18 -9.96 11.53
CA ALA A 34 10.62 -9.68 11.45
C ALA A 34 10.99 -8.26 11.91
N TYR A 35 10.01 -7.36 12.07
CA TYR A 35 10.23 -5.93 12.23
C TYR A 35 9.98 -5.52 13.68
N LYS A 36 11.05 -5.25 14.44
CA LYS A 36 10.93 -4.71 15.80
C LYS A 36 10.94 -3.19 15.74
N VAL A 37 10.15 -2.56 16.60
CA VAL A 37 10.16 -1.09 16.82
C VAL A 37 11.60 -0.55 17.01
N SER A 38 12.48 -1.35 17.63
CA SER A 38 13.90 -1.02 17.83
C SER A 38 14.73 -0.88 16.55
N ASP A 39 14.29 -1.51 15.46
CA ASP A 39 15.05 -1.59 14.21
C ASP A 39 14.82 -0.35 13.34
N TYR A 40 13.87 0.51 13.75
CA TYR A 40 13.48 1.70 13.03
C TYR A 40 13.92 2.96 13.75
N ARG A 41 14.49 3.89 12.99
CA ARG A 41 14.64 5.27 13.43
C ARG A 41 13.34 6.00 13.10
N PHE A 42 12.54 6.27 14.13
CA PHE A 42 11.32 7.05 13.95
C PHE A 42 11.64 8.53 13.84
N GLY A 43 11.13 9.13 12.78
CA GLY A 43 11.16 10.56 12.55
C GLY A 43 9.97 11.26 13.19
N LYS A 44 9.51 12.31 12.51
CA LYS A 44 8.43 13.16 12.97
C LYS A 44 7.11 12.39 13.00
N GLU A 45 6.28 12.70 14.01
CA GLU A 45 4.89 12.27 14.02
C GLU A 45 4.08 13.10 13.03
N GLN A 46 3.24 12.42 12.26
CA GLN A 46 2.40 13.00 11.22
C GLN A 46 0.94 12.76 11.56
N THR A 47 0.08 13.70 11.17
CA THR A 47 -1.37 13.44 11.16
C THR A 47 -1.69 12.47 10.01
N LEU A 48 -2.85 11.82 10.09
CA LEU A 48 -3.35 11.00 8.99
C LEU A 48 -3.43 11.81 7.69
N GLU A 49 -3.98 13.03 7.75
CA GLU A 49 -4.07 13.92 6.61
C GLU A 49 -2.70 14.20 5.99
N GLN A 50 -1.69 14.53 6.80
CA GLN A 50 -0.33 14.80 6.32
C GLN A 50 0.27 13.57 5.63
N ALA A 51 0.16 12.39 6.23
CA ALA A 51 0.66 11.16 5.65
C ALA A 51 -0.01 10.83 4.30
N ILE A 52 -1.33 11.03 4.21
CA ILE A 52 -2.09 10.81 2.97
C ILE A 52 -1.69 11.80 1.89
N VAL A 53 -1.57 13.09 2.22
CA VAL A 53 -1.10 14.11 1.26
C VAL A 53 0.30 13.75 0.74
N THR A 54 1.24 13.38 1.63
CA THR A 54 2.58 12.96 1.22
C THR A 54 2.53 11.75 0.28
N LEU A 55 1.70 10.73 0.56
CA LEU A 55 1.56 9.57 -0.33
C LEU A 55 1.07 9.98 -1.73
N LEU A 56 0.08 10.87 -1.81
CA LEU A 56 -0.44 11.35 -3.10
C LEU A 56 0.60 12.19 -3.86
N GLU A 57 1.40 12.99 -3.16
CA GLU A 57 2.51 13.74 -3.77
C GLU A 57 3.57 12.81 -4.36
N TYR A 58 3.92 11.72 -3.68
CA TYR A 58 4.83 10.70 -4.21
C TYR A 58 4.28 10.00 -5.44
N ASP A 59 2.98 9.69 -5.45
CA ASP A 59 2.31 9.10 -6.61
C ASP A 59 2.39 10.03 -7.84
N ILE A 60 2.09 11.32 -7.65
CA ILE A 60 2.18 12.34 -8.70
C ILE A 60 3.62 12.49 -9.18
N LYS A 61 4.59 12.54 -8.26
CA LYS A 61 6.02 12.64 -8.60
C LYS A 61 6.49 11.44 -9.42
N ALA A 62 6.08 10.23 -9.03
CA ALA A 62 6.40 9.00 -9.76
C ALA A 62 5.83 9.02 -11.18
N LYS A 63 4.55 9.40 -11.33
CA LYS A 63 3.89 9.53 -12.64
C LYS A 63 4.53 10.59 -13.52
N ARG A 64 4.91 11.75 -12.96
CA ARG A 64 5.64 12.79 -13.71
C ARG A 64 7.01 12.32 -14.18
N LYS A 65 7.81 11.73 -13.29
CA LYS A 65 9.13 11.15 -13.64
C LYS A 65 8.99 10.10 -14.75
N ALA A 66 7.92 9.33 -14.70
CA ALA A 66 7.60 8.38 -15.75
C ALA A 66 7.33 9.13 -17.06
N LEU A 67 6.36 10.06 -17.11
CA LEU A 67 6.01 10.85 -18.31
C LEU A 67 7.20 11.57 -18.96
N ASP A 68 8.15 12.06 -18.18
CA ASP A 68 9.35 12.77 -18.68
C ASP A 68 10.44 11.83 -19.20
N TRP A 69 10.32 10.53 -18.94
CA TRP A 69 11.32 9.53 -19.29
C TRP A 69 11.29 9.21 -20.80
N LYS A 70 12.48 9.10 -21.40
CA LYS A 70 12.68 8.84 -22.83
C LYS A 70 13.46 7.55 -23.04
N ILE A 71 13.09 6.79 -24.07
CA ILE A 71 13.85 5.62 -24.52
C ILE A 71 15.22 6.10 -25.03
N PRO A 72 16.35 5.61 -24.46
CA PRO A 72 17.69 5.89 -24.96
C PRO A 72 17.90 5.36 -26.39
N ASN A 73 18.72 6.07 -27.17
CA ASN A 73 18.97 5.75 -28.58
C ASN A 73 19.78 4.46 -28.80
N ASP A 74 20.49 4.01 -27.77
CA ASP A 74 21.35 2.82 -27.74
C ASP A 74 20.67 1.60 -27.09
N TRP A 75 19.34 1.64 -26.99
CA TRP A 75 18.57 0.58 -26.34
C TRP A 75 18.83 -0.80 -26.96
N SER A 76 19.08 -1.78 -26.09
CA SER A 76 19.17 -3.19 -26.43
C SER A 76 18.36 -4.03 -25.45
N ARG A 77 17.92 -5.20 -25.90
CA ARG A 77 17.11 -6.20 -25.16
C ARG A 77 17.71 -6.65 -23.81
N LYS A 78 18.98 -6.36 -23.54
CA LYS A 78 19.63 -6.66 -22.25
C LYS A 78 19.19 -5.75 -21.11
N ASN A 79 18.53 -4.63 -21.40
CA ASN A 79 18.10 -3.67 -20.38
C ASN A 79 16.61 -3.82 -20.02
N ASP A 80 15.89 -4.82 -20.51
CA ASP A 80 14.43 -4.94 -20.41
C ASP A 80 13.88 -4.79 -18.97
N ASP A 81 14.61 -5.24 -17.94
CA ASP A 81 14.21 -5.13 -16.52
C ASP A 81 14.15 -3.68 -16.00
N GLU A 82 15.03 -2.80 -16.48
CA GLU A 82 15.03 -1.38 -16.09
C GLU A 82 13.80 -0.66 -16.67
N TYR A 83 13.35 -1.10 -17.85
CA TYR A 83 12.27 -0.47 -18.63
C TYR A 83 10.91 -0.99 -18.17
N ALA A 84 10.83 -2.28 -17.83
CA ALA A 84 9.68 -2.87 -17.13
C ALA A 84 9.44 -2.16 -15.79
N ASN A 85 10.49 -1.74 -15.08
CA ASN A 85 10.36 -0.96 -13.85
C ASN A 85 9.84 0.46 -14.08
N VAL A 86 10.22 1.13 -15.17
CA VAL A 86 9.64 2.43 -15.54
C VAL A 86 8.17 2.28 -15.91
N LEU A 87 7.82 1.29 -16.72
CA LEU A 87 6.43 0.98 -17.08
C LEU A 87 5.59 0.62 -15.85
N ARG A 88 6.14 -0.11 -14.88
CA ARG A 88 5.50 -0.41 -13.59
C ARG A 88 5.17 0.85 -12.78
N ARG A 89 5.97 1.93 -12.91
CA ARG A 89 5.67 3.24 -12.28
C ARG A 89 4.49 3.96 -12.94
N TYR A 90 4.18 3.67 -14.20
CA TYR A 90 2.96 4.16 -14.85
C TYR A 90 1.74 3.34 -14.47
N ASP A 91 1.91 2.02 -14.36
CA ASP A 91 0.79 1.08 -14.36
C ASP A 91 0.10 0.92 -13.00
N ASN A 92 0.68 1.39 -11.90
CA ASN A 92 0.06 1.17 -10.60
C ASN A 92 0.30 2.33 -9.63
N GLY A 93 -0.81 2.96 -9.22
CA GLY A 93 -0.86 3.99 -8.17
C GLY A 93 -0.49 3.42 -6.81
N PHE A 94 0.77 3.02 -6.67
CA PHE A 94 1.34 2.31 -5.53
C PHE A 94 1.10 3.09 -4.23
N HIS A 95 1.44 4.39 -4.24
CA HIS A 95 1.23 5.24 -3.07
C HIS A 95 -0.26 5.55 -2.84
N ILE A 96 -1.10 5.58 -3.89
CA ILE A 96 -2.57 5.66 -3.72
C ILE A 96 -3.12 4.42 -3.01
N LYS A 97 -2.64 3.21 -3.35
CA LYS A 97 -3.04 1.97 -2.67
C LYS A 97 -2.61 2.00 -1.19
N HIS A 98 -1.39 2.45 -0.93
CA HIS A 98 -0.89 2.67 0.42
C HIS A 98 -1.72 3.70 1.21
N ALA A 99 -2.15 4.79 0.57
CA ALA A 99 -3.02 5.79 1.19
C ALA A 99 -4.38 5.21 1.57
N LYS A 100 -5.01 4.45 0.66
CA LYS A 100 -6.26 3.72 0.95
C LYS A 100 -6.08 2.76 2.12
N CYS A 101 -4.97 2.02 2.11
CA CYS A 101 -4.70 1.08 3.17
C CYS A 101 -4.48 1.76 4.54
N LEU A 102 -3.73 2.86 4.59
CA LEU A 102 -3.53 3.63 5.81
C LEU A 102 -4.86 4.17 6.36
N LEU A 103 -5.74 4.70 5.50
CA LEU A 103 -7.09 5.14 5.86
C LEU A 103 -7.92 4.01 6.46
N ASN A 104 -7.88 2.82 5.86
CA ASN A 104 -8.65 1.65 6.30
C ASN A 104 -8.15 1.08 7.63
N MET A 105 -6.85 1.17 7.92
CA MET A 105 -6.26 0.60 9.14
C MET A 105 -6.29 1.56 10.34
N TYR A 106 -6.31 2.87 10.08
CA TYR A 106 -6.25 3.91 11.09
C TYR A 106 -7.44 3.86 12.05
N LYS A 107 -7.16 3.97 13.35
CA LYS A 107 -8.17 4.20 14.39
C LYS A 107 -7.80 5.43 15.20
N SER A 108 -8.83 6.09 15.74
CA SER A 108 -8.63 7.23 16.65
C SER A 108 -7.70 6.84 17.80
N GLY A 109 -6.65 7.63 18.01
CA GLY A 109 -5.61 7.37 19.01
C GLY A 109 -4.38 6.63 18.50
N ASP A 110 -4.39 6.14 17.25
CA ASP A 110 -3.17 5.64 16.61
C ASP A 110 -2.22 6.80 16.27
N LYS A 111 -0.92 6.53 16.35
CA LYS A 111 0.14 7.48 15.97
C LYS A 111 0.72 7.07 14.62
N ILE A 112 0.93 8.03 13.73
CA ILE A 112 1.65 7.80 12.47
C ILE A 112 3.01 8.46 12.59
N ARG A 113 4.09 7.69 12.37
CA ARG A 113 5.45 8.22 12.44
C ARG A 113 6.20 7.91 11.17
N GLU A 114 7.01 8.85 10.73
CA GLU A 114 8.00 8.59 9.70
C GLU A 114 9.00 7.54 10.18
N PHE A 115 9.50 6.74 9.26
CA PHE A 115 10.64 5.88 9.52
C PHE A 115 11.64 5.96 8.38
N GLU A 116 12.90 5.71 8.73
CA GLU A 116 13.99 5.51 7.78
C GLU A 116 14.86 4.35 8.28
N VAL A 117 15.13 3.39 7.40
CA VAL A 117 16.02 2.26 7.67
C VAL A 117 17.00 2.14 6.52
N ASN A 118 18.28 2.05 6.89
CA ASN A 118 19.36 1.85 5.95
C ASN A 118 20.08 0.54 6.33
N PHE A 119 19.76 -0.52 5.60
CA PHE A 119 20.54 -1.75 5.62
C PHE A 119 21.71 -1.60 4.65
N SER A 120 22.78 -2.38 4.84
CA SER A 120 24.06 -2.23 4.10
C SER A 120 23.95 -2.15 2.57
N VAL A 121 22.86 -2.63 1.98
CA VAL A 121 22.58 -2.61 0.54
C VAL A 121 21.15 -2.16 0.21
N HIS A 122 20.39 -1.68 1.20
CA HIS A 122 18.94 -1.50 1.05
C HIS A 122 18.43 -0.34 1.89
N TYR A 123 17.84 0.66 1.22
CA TYR A 123 17.25 1.83 1.84
C TYR A 123 15.72 1.77 1.79
N GLN A 124 15.09 1.98 2.94
CA GLN A 124 13.63 2.10 3.04
C GLN A 124 13.22 3.32 3.84
N LYS A 125 12.21 4.01 3.33
CA LYS A 125 11.56 5.14 4.00
C LYS A 125 10.06 5.04 3.88
N GLY A 126 9.35 5.50 4.91
CA GLY A 126 7.91 5.57 4.86
C GLY A 126 7.25 5.99 6.17
N PHE A 127 6.06 5.45 6.41
CA PHE A 127 5.28 5.67 7.62
C PHE A 127 5.03 4.36 8.36
N VAL A 128 5.05 4.43 9.68
CA VAL A 128 4.59 3.38 10.57
C VAL A 128 3.30 3.84 11.26
N LEU A 129 2.31 2.96 11.33
CA LEU A 129 1.12 3.15 12.16
C LEU A 129 1.33 2.41 13.48
N LEU A 130 1.25 3.13 14.60
CA LEU A 130 1.46 2.63 15.95
C LEU A 130 0.14 2.66 16.73
N ARG A 131 -0.21 1.54 17.35
CA ARG A 131 -1.34 1.42 18.28
C ARG A 131 -0.83 0.86 19.60
N ASN A 132 -1.00 1.61 20.69
CA ASN A 132 -0.48 1.23 22.00
C ASN A 132 1.02 0.85 21.95
N GLU A 133 1.83 1.66 21.26
CA GLU A 133 3.28 1.47 21.06
C GLU A 133 3.66 0.20 20.26
N LYS A 134 2.71 -0.44 19.58
CA LYS A 134 2.96 -1.58 18.69
C LYS A 134 2.75 -1.19 17.23
N ILE A 135 3.62 -1.66 16.35
CA ILE A 135 3.45 -1.52 14.90
C ILE A 135 2.23 -2.34 14.47
N VAL A 136 1.28 -1.67 13.82
CA VAL A 136 0.12 -2.31 13.22
C VAL A 136 0.13 -2.26 11.70
N ALA A 137 0.85 -1.29 11.11
CA ALA A 137 1.05 -1.20 9.67
C ALA A 137 2.37 -0.50 9.35
N ILE A 138 2.96 -0.86 8.22
CA ILE A 138 4.09 -0.15 7.61
C ILE A 138 3.70 0.19 6.18
N VAL A 139 3.87 1.47 5.84
CA VAL A 139 3.59 2.02 4.53
C VAL A 139 4.90 2.53 3.94
N ILE A 140 5.30 1.97 2.80
CA ILE A 140 6.58 2.30 2.17
C ILE A 140 6.38 3.45 1.16
N LEU A 141 7.22 4.49 1.25
CA LEU A 141 7.31 5.58 0.28
C LEU A 141 8.41 5.32 -0.75
N GLU A 142 9.55 4.80 -0.28
CA GLU A 142 10.75 4.62 -1.07
C GLU A 142 11.42 3.31 -0.67
N ASP A 143 11.86 2.56 -1.68
CA ASP A 143 12.45 1.23 -1.56
C ASP A 143 13.54 1.11 -2.62
N GLU A 144 14.80 1.32 -2.22
CA GLU A 144 15.94 1.38 -3.13
C GLU A 144 17.02 0.37 -2.71
N THR A 145 17.56 -0.34 -3.71
CA THR A 145 18.77 -1.17 -3.54
C THR A 145 19.97 -0.29 -3.85
N VAL A 146 20.91 -0.20 -2.90
CA VAL A 146 22.10 0.67 -2.95
C VAL A 146 23.26 -0.03 -3.63
#